data_AF-A0A1C7PBB2-F1
#
_entry.id   AF-A0A1C7PBB2-F1
#
_cell.length_a   1.000
_cell.length_b   1.000
_cell.length_c   1.000
_cell.angle_alpha   90.00
_cell.angle_beta   90.00
_cell.angle_gamma   90.00
#
_symmetry.space_group_name_H-M   'P 1'
#
loop_
_entity.id
_entity.type
_entity.pdbx_description
1 polymer ?
#
loop_
_entity_poly.entity_id
_entity_poly.type
_entity_poly.pdbx_seq_one_letter_code
_entity_poly.pdbx_strand_id
1 'polypeptide(L)'
;MSREGEQAAFKSEVKQWLKSHGLGYKWLAEQCGISEITVRNWMSQKAVPVLKQRLVRRIIDRAPAAPGEAGQGMVPGVEVDAALSLTVKVSPEVYRKLEEKALQEGASIGSMLARAISGLVG
;
A
#
# COMPACT_ATOMS: atom_id res chain seq x y z
N MET A 1 10.35 -0.44 -26.18
CA MET A 1 10.25 0.93 -25.63
C MET A 1 11.35 1.09 -24.59
N SER A 2 12.08 2.21 -24.57
CA SER A 2 13.15 2.41 -23.59
C SER A 2 12.59 2.62 -22.18
N ARG A 3 13.29 2.11 -21.16
CA ARG A 3 12.90 2.17 -19.74
C ARG A 3 12.64 3.61 -19.25
N GLU A 4 13.31 4.59 -19.84
CA GLU A 4 13.08 6.02 -19.59
C GLU A 4 11.75 6.53 -20.18
N GLY A 5 11.37 6.05 -21.37
CA GLY A 5 10.08 6.36 -21.99
C GLY A 5 8.90 5.82 -21.18
N GLU A 6 9.05 4.62 -20.60
CA GLU A 6 8.05 4.04 -19.71
C GLU A 6 7.90 4.84 -18.40
N GLN A 7 9.00 5.35 -17.85
CA GLN A 7 8.97 6.23 -16.68
C GLN A 7 8.27 7.55 -16.98
N ALA A 8 8.56 8.17 -18.13
CA ALA A 8 7.95 9.43 -18.52
C ALA A 8 6.44 9.28 -18.74
N ALA A 9 6.02 8.21 -19.42
CA ALA A 9 4.62 7.89 -19.65
C ALA A 9 3.88 7.68 -18.31
N PHE A 10 4.43 6.84 -17.43
CA PHE A 10 3.84 6.59 -16.12
C PHE A 10 3.71 7.88 -15.30
N LYS A 11 4.77 8.70 -15.20
CA LYS A 11 4.70 9.98 -14.46
C LYS A 11 3.64 10.92 -15.03
N SER A 12 3.49 10.96 -16.35
CA SER A 12 2.47 11.78 -17.02
C SER A 12 1.05 11.30 -16.66
N GLU A 13 0.83 9.99 -16.70
CA GLU A 13 -0.42 9.35 -16.30
C GLU A 13 -0.80 9.70 -14.85
N VAL A 14 0.13 9.53 -13.90
CA VAL A 14 -0.13 9.87 -12.48
C VAL A 14 -0.49 11.35 -12.31
N LYS A 15 0.24 12.26 -12.98
CA LYS A 15 -0.04 13.70 -12.91
C LYS A 15 -1.41 14.05 -13.47
N GLN A 16 -1.79 13.48 -14.60
CA GLN A 16 -3.10 13.69 -15.22
C GLN A 16 -4.23 13.16 -14.35
N TRP A 17 -4.06 11.94 -13.81
CA TRP A 17 -5.05 11.33 -12.95
C TRP A 17 -5.27 12.16 -11.68
N LEU A 18 -4.20 12.57 -10.99
CA LEU A 18 -4.30 13.44 -9.81
C LEU A 18 -5.04 14.74 -10.14
N LYS A 19 -4.68 15.39 -11.25
CA LYS A 19 -5.33 16.63 -11.70
C LYS A 19 -6.81 16.44 -12.00
N SER A 20 -7.18 15.34 -12.66
CA SER A 20 -8.58 15.04 -13.00
C SER A 20 -9.48 14.81 -11.77
N HIS A 21 -8.90 14.39 -10.64
CA HIS A 21 -9.60 14.16 -9.38
C HIS A 21 -9.45 15.33 -8.38
N GLY A 22 -8.81 16.44 -8.77
CA GLY A 22 -8.55 17.56 -7.86
C GLY A 22 -7.58 17.23 -6.72
N LEU A 23 -6.75 16.19 -6.88
CA LEU A 23 -5.83 15.69 -5.88
C LEU A 23 -4.41 16.22 -6.09
N GLY A 24 -3.66 16.36 -5.00
CA GLY A 24 -2.27 16.81 -5.00
C GLY A 24 -1.26 15.70 -4.68
N TYR A 25 0.03 16.02 -4.80
CA TYR A 25 1.10 15.07 -4.42
C TYR A 25 1.09 14.73 -2.93
N LYS A 26 0.57 15.62 -2.07
CA LYS A 26 0.40 15.35 -0.64
C LYS A 26 -0.51 14.15 -0.41
N TRP A 27 -1.67 14.10 -1.07
CA TRP A 27 -2.59 12.98 -1.00
C TRP A 27 -1.93 11.68 -1.49
N LEU A 28 -1.24 11.71 -2.63
CA LEU A 28 -0.55 10.52 -3.14
C LEU A 28 0.54 10.03 -2.16
N ALA A 29 1.22 10.97 -1.50
CA ALA A 29 2.25 10.65 -0.51
C ALA A 29 1.65 9.97 0.73
N GLU A 30 0.51 10.47 1.23
CA GLU A 30 -0.27 9.86 2.30
C GLU A 30 -0.67 8.42 1.93
N GLN A 31 -1.25 8.20 0.75
CA GLN A 31 -1.63 6.86 0.26
C GLN A 31 -0.43 5.91 0.08
N CYS A 32 0.77 6.46 -0.13
CA CYS A 32 2.00 5.68 -0.31
C CYS A 32 2.81 5.50 0.98
N GLY A 33 2.41 6.13 2.10
CA GLY A 33 3.15 6.15 3.36
C GLY A 33 4.54 6.78 3.27
N ILE A 34 4.70 7.83 2.48
CA ILE A 34 6.00 8.50 2.24
C ILE A 34 5.85 10.02 2.31
N SER A 35 6.97 10.75 2.28
CA SER A 35 6.94 12.21 2.27
C SER A 35 6.49 12.77 0.90
N GLU A 36 5.81 13.91 0.92
CA GLU A 36 5.46 14.66 -0.31
C GLU A 36 6.71 15.00 -1.14
N ILE A 37 7.82 15.32 -0.46
CA ILE A 37 9.09 15.64 -1.11
C ILE A 37 9.58 14.45 -1.95
N THR A 38 9.43 13.21 -1.44
CA THR A 38 9.77 12.00 -2.18
C THR A 38 8.95 11.87 -3.46
N VAL A 39 7.63 12.09 -3.38
CA VAL A 39 6.74 12.07 -4.55
C VAL A 39 7.12 13.15 -5.55
N ARG A 40 7.36 14.39 -5.09
CA ARG A 40 7.78 15.51 -5.94
C ARG A 40 9.08 15.20 -6.68
N ASN A 41 10.05 14.62 -5.98
CA ASN A 41 11.33 14.20 -6.57
C ASN A 41 11.15 13.13 -7.63
N TRP A 42 10.26 12.15 -7.44
CA TRP A 42 9.94 11.17 -8.47
C TRP A 42 9.27 11.80 -9.69
N MET A 43 8.31 12.70 -9.46
CA MET A 43 7.56 13.34 -10.55
C MET A 43 8.41 14.33 -11.36
N SER A 44 9.52 14.82 -10.80
CA SER A 44 10.40 15.82 -11.43
C SER A 44 11.70 15.23 -11.97
N GLN A 45 12.46 14.50 -11.14
CA GLN A 45 13.88 14.22 -11.42
C GLN A 45 14.21 12.73 -11.39
N LYS A 46 13.69 11.98 -10.43
CA LYS A 46 14.11 10.58 -10.17
C LYS A 46 13.14 9.58 -10.77
N ALA A 47 13.62 8.38 -11.10
CA ALA A 47 12.75 7.27 -11.46
C ALA A 47 11.90 6.86 -10.25
N VAL A 48 10.65 6.45 -10.49
CA VAL A 48 9.79 5.86 -9.46
C VAL A 48 10.24 4.41 -9.27
N PRO A 49 10.55 3.95 -8.04
CA PRO A 49 10.90 2.55 -7.80
C PRO A 49 9.78 1.60 -8.26
N VAL A 50 10.14 0.44 -8.85
CA VAL A 50 9.17 -0.51 -9.46
C VAL A 50 8.06 -0.93 -8.49
N LEU A 51 8.40 -1.20 -7.23
CA LEU A 51 7.42 -1.56 -6.20
C LEU A 51 6.43 -0.42 -5.93
N LYS A 52 6.91 0.83 -5.95
CA LYS A 52 6.08 2.02 -5.74
C LYS A 52 5.22 2.32 -6.96
N GLN A 53 5.69 2.06 -8.18
CA GLN A 53 4.84 2.14 -9.38
C GLN A 53 3.64 1.20 -9.31
N ARG A 54 3.85 -0.05 -8.86
CA ARG A 54 2.75 -1.01 -8.67
C ARG A 54 1.73 -0.53 -7.64
N LEU A 55 2.22 0.06 -6.54
CA LEU A 55 1.35 0.64 -5.53
C LEU A 55 0.52 1.80 -6.09
N VAL A 56 1.17 2.74 -6.77
CA VAL A 56 0.50 3.90 -7.37
C VAL A 56 -0.48 3.48 -8.47
N ARG A 57 -0.17 2.47 -9.28
CA ARG A 57 -1.15 1.89 -10.24
C ARG A 57 -2.39 1.37 -9.52
N ARG A 58 -2.23 0.59 -8.44
CA ARG A 58 -3.38 0.13 -7.65
C ARG A 58 -4.21 1.27 -7.08
N ILE A 59 -3.57 2.38 -6.68
CA ILE A 59 -4.27 3.59 -6.20
C ILE A 59 -5.03 4.28 -7.34
N ILE A 60 -4.46 4.33 -8.54
CA ILE A 60 -5.09 4.93 -9.72
C ILE A 60 -6.27 4.10 -10.21
N ASP A 61 -6.10 2.77 -10.26
CA ASP A 61 -7.12 1.81 -10.69
C ASP A 61 -8.31 1.76 -9.71
N ARG A 62 -8.03 1.96 -8.42
CA ARG A 62 -9.04 2.05 -7.36
C ARG A 62 -9.38 3.53 -7.19
N ALA A 63 -10.32 4.04 -8.01
CA ALA A 63 -10.81 5.42 -7.96
C ALA A 63 -10.89 5.93 -6.51
N PRO A 64 -10.49 7.19 -6.24
CA PRO A 64 -10.47 7.68 -4.87
C PRO A 64 -11.92 7.65 -4.38
N ALA A 65 -12.23 6.76 -3.43
CA ALA A 65 -13.47 6.84 -2.69
C ALA A 65 -13.55 8.29 -2.20
N ALA A 66 -14.64 8.97 -2.56
CA ALA A 66 -14.81 10.36 -2.20
C ALA A 66 -14.51 10.51 -0.70
N PRO A 67 -13.80 11.57 -0.27
CA PRO A 67 -13.56 11.81 1.15
C PRO A 67 -14.93 12.02 1.82
N GLY A 68 -15.49 10.95 2.36
CA GLY A 68 -16.90 10.85 2.74
C GLY A 68 -17.40 9.41 2.94
N GLU A 69 -16.80 8.41 2.30
CA GLU A 69 -17.18 6.99 2.46
C GLU A 69 -16.12 6.16 3.22
N ALA A 70 -15.45 6.78 4.20
CA ALA A 70 -14.83 6.05 5.30
C ALA A 70 -15.93 5.64 6.29
N GLY A 71 -16.77 4.70 5.88
CA GLY A 71 -17.90 4.27 6.67
C GLY A 71 -18.48 2.99 6.12
N GLN A 72 -18.46 1.95 6.95
CA GLN A 72 -19.29 0.75 6.86
C GLN A 72 -18.72 -0.41 6.02
N GLY A 73 -17.75 -1.05 6.64
CA GLY A 73 -17.38 -2.44 6.41
C GLY A 73 -16.59 -3.01 7.59
N MET A 74 -16.95 -2.63 8.82
CA MET A 74 -16.23 -3.02 10.03
C MET A 74 -16.63 -4.45 10.44
N VAL A 75 -15.78 -5.42 10.10
CA VAL A 75 -15.61 -6.61 10.92
C VAL A 75 -14.82 -6.19 12.17
N PRO A 76 -15.33 -6.40 13.40
CA PRO A 76 -14.65 -5.93 14.59
C PRO A 76 -13.35 -6.70 14.80
N GLY A 77 -12.21 -6.00 14.76
CA GLY A 77 -10.93 -6.52 15.25
C GLY A 77 -9.72 -6.35 14.33
N VAL A 78 -9.87 -5.91 13.08
CA VAL A 78 -8.71 -5.62 12.20
C VAL A 78 -9.02 -4.42 11.29
N GLU A 79 -8.49 -3.25 11.64
CA GLU A 79 -8.34 -2.13 10.70
C GLU A 79 -6.96 -2.20 10.04
N VAL A 80 -6.94 -2.50 8.74
CA VAL A 80 -5.74 -2.28 7.91
C VAL A 80 -5.96 -0.97 7.17
N ASP A 81 -5.47 0.11 7.76
CA ASP A 81 -5.50 1.44 7.13
C ASP A 81 -4.37 1.56 6.06
N ALA A 82 -4.64 2.38 5.05
CA ALA A 82 -3.99 2.37 3.75
C ALA A 82 -2.54 2.90 3.77
N ALA A 83 -1.52 2.11 4.13
CA ALA A 83 -0.13 2.37 3.73
C ALA A 83 0.94 1.26 3.93
N LEU A 84 0.73 0.16 4.66
CA LEU A 84 1.84 -0.74 5.05
C LEU A 84 1.51 -2.23 4.86
N SER A 85 1.48 -2.69 3.61
CA SER A 85 1.53 -4.13 3.34
C SER A 85 2.93 -4.68 3.66
N LEU A 86 3.06 -5.39 4.77
CA LEU A 86 4.29 -6.10 5.13
C LEU A 86 4.28 -7.49 4.47
N THR A 87 5.17 -7.72 3.50
CA THR A 87 5.33 -9.05 2.88
C THR A 87 6.47 -9.78 3.56
N VAL A 88 6.13 -10.79 4.36
CA VAL A 88 7.11 -11.66 5.02
C VAL A 88 7.40 -12.86 4.13
N LYS A 89 8.66 -13.02 3.72
CA LYS A 89 9.11 -14.25 3.07
C LYS A 89 9.49 -15.26 4.15
N VAL A 90 8.72 -16.32 4.26
CA VAL A 90 8.99 -17.46 5.14
C VAL A 90 9.24 -18.70 4.29
N SER A 91 10.11 -19.60 4.78
CA SER A 91 10.27 -20.91 4.15
C SER A 91 8.97 -21.72 4.27
N PRO A 92 8.73 -22.70 3.37
CA PRO A 92 7.51 -23.51 3.41
C PRO A 92 7.29 -24.23 4.75
N GLU A 93 8.38 -24.63 5.41
CA GLU A 93 8.35 -25.29 6.71
C GLU A 93 7.87 -24.35 7.83
N VAL A 94 8.34 -23.10 7.83
CA VAL A 94 7.93 -22.10 8.82
C VAL A 94 6.48 -21.68 8.58
N TYR A 95 6.07 -21.56 7.30
CA TYR A 95 4.70 -21.26 6.96
C TYR A 95 3.73 -22.35 7.44
N ARG A 96 4.07 -23.64 7.24
CA ARG A 96 3.25 -24.76 7.76
C ARG A 96 3.08 -24.72 9.27
N LYS A 97 4.17 -24.48 10.01
CA LYS A 97 4.09 -24.37 11.48
C LYS A 97 3.22 -23.20 11.94
N LEU A 98 3.25 -22.08 11.21
CA LEU A 98 2.37 -20.94 11.49
C LEU A 98 0.91 -21.27 11.20
N GLU A 99 0.62 -22.00 10.12
CA GLU A 99 -0.73 -22.40 9.75
C GLU A 99 -1.33 -23.40 10.76
N GLU A 100 -0.56 -24.42 11.16
CA GLU A 100 -0.95 -25.37 12.20
C GLU A 100 -1.25 -24.68 13.53
N LYS A 101 -0.39 -23.73 13.93
CA LYS A 101 -0.57 -22.99 15.18
C LYS A 101 -1.77 -22.04 15.11
N ALA A 102 -1.98 -21.39 13.97
CA ALA A 102 -3.15 -20.57 13.73
C ALA A 102 -4.44 -21.40 13.84
N LEU A 103 -4.45 -22.60 13.24
CA LEU A 103 -5.57 -23.53 13.29
C LEU A 103 -5.85 -24.02 14.73
N GLN A 104 -4.81 -24.35 15.50
CA GLN A 104 -4.95 -24.72 16.92
C GLN A 104 -5.52 -23.59 17.77
N GLU A 105 -5.14 -22.34 17.49
CA GLU A 105 -5.64 -21.16 18.18
C GLU A 105 -7.00 -20.66 17.62
N GLY A 106 -7.59 -21.34 16.63
CA GLY A 106 -8.83 -20.92 15.96
C GLY A 106 -8.72 -19.56 15.26
N ALA A 107 -7.49 -19.17 14.91
CA ALA A 107 -7.15 -17.86 14.37
C ALA A 107 -6.60 -17.99 12.94
N SER A 108 -6.53 -16.86 12.24
CA SER A 108 -5.78 -16.78 10.99
C SER A 108 -4.31 -16.43 11.26
N ILE A 109 -3.41 -16.80 10.35
CA ILE A 109 -2.01 -16.35 10.39
C ILE A 109 -1.94 -14.81 10.44
N GLY A 110 -2.82 -14.14 9.68
CA GLY A 110 -2.92 -12.67 9.68
C GLY A 110 -3.22 -12.09 11.06
N SER A 111 -4.19 -12.66 11.78
CA SER A 111 -4.52 -12.23 13.15
C SER A 111 -3.39 -12.50 14.15
N MET A 112 -2.66 -13.60 14.00
CA MET A 112 -1.49 -13.87 14.85
C MET A 112 -0.39 -12.83 14.64
N LEU A 113 -0.11 -12.49 13.39
CA LEU A 113 0.88 -11.47 13.04
C LEU A 113 0.46 -10.08 13.52
N ALA A 114 -0.82 -9.72 13.36
CA ALA A 114 -1.36 -8.47 13.87
C ALA A 114 -1.18 -8.37 15.39
N ARG A 115 -1.54 -9.42 16.14
CA ARG A 115 -1.37 -9.48 17.60
C ARG A 115 0.10 -9.35 18.02
N ALA A 116 1.00 -10.02 17.33
CA ALA A 116 2.44 -9.94 17.62
C ALA A 116 3.00 -8.53 17.38
N ILE A 117 2.56 -7.86 16.31
CA ILE A 117 2.96 -6.49 16.01
C ILE A 117 2.39 -5.53 17.07
N SER A 118 1.12 -5.69 17.45
CA SER A 118 0.51 -4.89 18.52
C SER A 118 1.28 -5.00 19.83
N GLY A 119 1.77 -6.20 20.19
CA GLY A 119 2.57 -6.41 21.40
C GLY A 119 3.99 -5.83 21.36
N LEU A 120 4.49 -5.40 20.20
CA LEU A 120 5.79 -4.74 20.06
C LEU A 120 5.70 -3.21 20.17
N VAL A 121 4.51 -2.65 19.95
CA VAL A 121 4.26 -1.20 19.92
C VAL A 121 3.49 -0.74 21.17
N GLY A 122 2.84 -1.66 21.88
CA GLY A 122 2.17 -1.44 23.16
C GLY A 122 3.10 -1.44 24.36
#